data_AF-A0A067NLQ0-F1
#
_entry.id   AF-A0A067NLQ0-F1
#
_cell.length_a   1.000
_cell.length_b   1.000
_cell.length_c   1.000
_cell.angle_alpha   90.00
_cell.angle_beta   90.00
_cell.angle_gamma   90.00
#
_symmetry.space_group_name_H-M   'P 1'
#
loop_
_entity.id
_entity.type
_entity.pdbx_description
1 polymer ?
#
loop_
_entity_poly.entity_id
_entity_poly.type
_entity_poly.pdbx_seq_one_letter_code
_entity_poly.pdbx_strand_id
1 'polypeptide(L)'
;AWNPLLRSTLKKMSPTIDRWRGGLDTLLIFIGLFSAIVTSFLIEAIGNLKPDPADKTNALLANLTEIIVSMGRINVSEPLHLIEPEGFEPEPEDIRLNIYCFVSLIFAVSPLL
;
A
#
# COMPACT_ATOMS: atom_id res chain seq x y z
N ALA A 1 -22.19 37.92 37.12
CA ALA A 1 -22.43 36.68 37.88
C ALA A 1 -21.84 35.39 37.26
N TRP A 2 -21.38 35.38 35.99
CA TRP A 2 -20.96 34.15 35.28
C TRP A 2 -19.49 33.72 35.48
N ASN A 3 -18.60 34.67 35.75
CA ASN A 3 -17.16 34.45 35.92
C ASN A 3 -16.80 33.45 37.04
N PRO A 4 -17.46 33.47 38.22
CA PRO A 4 -17.20 32.51 39.30
C PRO A 4 -17.62 31.08 38.96
N LEU A 5 -18.77 30.91 38.28
CA LEU A 5 -19.27 29.61 37.85
C LEU A 5 -18.32 28.98 36.83
N LEU A 6 -17.90 29.75 35.82
CA LEU A 6 -16.90 29.32 34.83
C LEU A 6 -15.58 28.88 35.48
N ARG A 7 -15.04 29.66 36.42
CA ARG A 7 -13.81 29.30 37.14
C ARG A 7 -13.96 28.01 37.95
N SER A 8 -15.11 27.79 38.58
CA SER A 8 -15.38 26.57 39.35
C SER A 8 -15.49 25.33 38.45
N THR A 9 -16.15 25.46 37.30
CA THR A 9 -16.30 24.38 36.31
C THR A 9 -14.96 24.06 35.64
N LEU A 10 -14.20 25.08 35.23
CA LEU A 10 -12.87 24.91 34.65
C LEU A 10 -11.90 24.26 35.64
N LYS A 11 -11.90 24.67 36.91
CA LYS A 11 -11.07 24.06 37.95
C LYS A 11 -11.41 22.59 38.18
N LYS A 12 -12.68 22.20 38.03
CA LYS A 12 -13.12 20.79 38.09
C LYS A 12 -12.77 19.99 36.82
N MET A 13 -12.80 20.62 35.65
CA MET A 13 -12.47 19.97 34.37
C MET A 13 -10.97 19.85 34.09
N SER A 14 -10.14 20.78 34.56
CA SER A 14 -8.68 20.78 34.36
C SER A 14 -8.03 19.42 34.62
N PRO A 15 -8.19 18.77 35.80
CA PRO A 15 -7.53 17.49 36.05
C PRO A 15 -8.04 16.36 35.15
N THR A 16 -9.30 16.45 34.70
CA THR A 16 -9.87 15.49 33.75
C THR A 16 -9.22 15.69 32.39
N ILE A 17 -9.18 16.93 31.88
CA ILE A 17 -8.55 17.29 30.60
C ILE A 17 -7.07 16.90 30.59
N ASP A 18 -6.32 17.17 31.66
CA ASP A 18 -4.90 16.79 31.77
C ASP A 18 -4.70 15.27 31.67
N ARG A 19 -5.61 14.49 32.27
CA ARG A 19 -5.58 13.02 32.17
C ARG A 19 -5.90 12.52 30.76
N TRP A 20 -6.90 13.09 30.10
CA TRP A 20 -7.22 12.77 28.71
C TRP A 20 -6.07 13.15 27.77
N ARG A 21 -5.43 14.30 27.99
CA ARG A 21 -4.28 14.75 27.23
C ARG A 21 -3.10 13.79 27.34
N GLY A 22 -2.77 13.32 28.55
CA GLY A 22 -1.70 12.32 28.73
C GLY A 22 -2.01 10.97 28.06
N GLY A 23 -3.29 10.55 28.09
CA GLY A 23 -3.74 9.35 27.37
C GLY A 23 -3.64 9.49 25.85
N LEU A 24 -4.06 10.64 25.31
CA LEU A 24 -3.96 10.96 23.89
C LEU A 24 -2.52 11.08 23.41
N ASP A 25 -1.63 11.75 24.17
CA ASP A 25 -0.21 11.88 23.82
C ASP A 25 0.43 10.49 23.63
N THR A 26 0.13 9.56 24.55
CA THR A 26 0.63 8.17 24.48
C THR A 26 0.02 7.41 23.30
N LEU A 27 -1.30 7.52 23.10
CA LEU A 27 -2.00 6.83 22.02
C LEU A 27 -1.53 7.33 20.64
N LEU A 28 -1.32 8.64 20.47
CA LEU A 28 -0.82 9.22 19.23
C LEU A 28 0.55 8.64 18.84
N ILE A 29 1.44 8.42 19.80
CA ILE A 29 2.75 7.81 19.54
C ILE A 29 2.57 6.39 19.01
N PHE A 30 1.70 5.59 19.62
CA PHE A 30 1.40 4.24 19.13
C PHE A 30 0.75 4.24 17.76
N ILE A 31 -0.21 5.13 17.51
CA ILE A 31 -0.88 5.26 16.21
C ILE A 31 0.13 5.67 15.14
N GLY A 32 0.99 6.65 15.41
CA GLY A 32 2.01 7.12 14.48
C GLY A 32 3.04 6.04 14.14
N LEU A 33 3.56 5.34 15.16
CA LEU A 33 4.54 4.27 14.97
C LEU A 33 3.95 3.11 14.17
N PHE A 34 2.74 2.67 14.56
CA PHE A 34 2.06 1.58 13.86
C PHE A 34 1.70 1.96 12.42
N SER A 35 1.19 3.18 12.21
CA SER A 35 0.89 3.70 10.87
C SER A 35 2.15 3.79 10.00
N ALA A 36 3.30 4.22 10.55
CA ALA A 36 4.55 4.26 9.81
C ALA A 36 5.00 2.87 9.35
N ILE A 37 4.93 1.87 10.24
CA ILE A 37 5.29 0.48 9.92
C ILE A 37 4.35 -0.08 8.85
N VAL A 38 3.03 0.07 9.02
CA VAL A 38 2.02 -0.41 8.05
C VAL A 38 2.15 0.32 6.71
N THR A 39 2.45 1.62 6.70
CA THR A 39 2.68 2.39 5.47
C THR A 39 3.90 1.89 4.70
N SER A 40 4.97 1.50 5.41
CA SER A 40 6.14 0.87 4.77
C SER A 40 5.75 -0.42 4.04
N PHE A 41 4.95 -1.29 4.68
CA PHE A 41 4.44 -2.50 4.02
C PHE A 41 3.45 -2.20 2.90
N LEU A 42 2.62 -1.17 3.05
CA LEU A 42 1.62 -0.77 2.06
C LEU A 42 2.27 -0.28 0.76
N ILE A 43 3.38 0.47 0.84
CA ILE A 43 4.12 0.91 -0.34
C ILE A 43 4.59 -0.29 -1.16
N GLU A 44 5.14 -1.30 -0.50
CA GLU A 44 5.58 -2.55 -1.14
C GLU A 44 4.38 -3.32 -1.73
N ALA A 45 3.30 -3.48 -0.94
CA ALA A 45 2.10 -4.21 -1.34
C ALA A 45 1.41 -3.60 -2.58
N ILE A 46 1.36 -2.27 -2.67
CA ILE A 46 0.84 -1.57 -3.86
C ILE A 46 1.76 -1.78 -5.07
N GLY A 47 3.08 -1.89 -4.85
CA GLY A 47 4.05 -2.21 -5.89
C GLY A 47 3.75 -3.53 -6.59
N ASN A 48 3.37 -4.56 -5.83
CA ASN A 48 3.03 -5.89 -6.38
C ASN A 48 1.76 -5.91 -7.24
N LEU A 49 0.89 -4.90 -7.10
CA LEU A 49 -0.33 -4.76 -7.91
C LEU A 49 -0.07 -4.12 -9.28
N LYS A 50 1.20 -3.96 -9.67
CA LYS A 50 1.60 -3.38 -10.96
C LYS A 50 2.47 -4.37 -11.73
N PRO A 51 2.29 -4.47 -13.07
CA PRO A 51 3.16 -5.31 -13.88
C PRO A 51 4.61 -4.87 -13.81
N ASP A 52 5.51 -5.84 -13.73
CA ASP A 52 6.94 -5.57 -13.84
C ASP A 52 7.23 -5.07 -15.27
N PRO A 53 7.82 -3.87 -15.44
CA PRO A 53 8.27 -3.41 -16.76
C PRO A 53 9.27 -4.36 -17.43
N ALA A 54 9.98 -5.18 -16.66
CA ALA A 54 10.88 -6.20 -17.18
C ALA A 54 10.13 -7.29 -17.95
N ASP A 55 8.92 -7.68 -17.55
CA ASP A 55 8.15 -8.74 -18.22
C ASP A 55 7.82 -8.36 -19.68
N LYS A 56 7.37 -7.13 -19.88
CA LYS A 56 7.14 -6.59 -21.23
C LYS A 56 8.42 -6.55 -22.05
N THR A 57 9.52 -6.14 -21.43
CA THR A 57 10.82 -6.05 -22.10
C THR A 57 11.32 -7.45 -22.49
N ASN A 58 11.18 -8.43 -21.61
CA ASN A 58 11.56 -9.82 -21.83
C ASN A 58 10.72 -10.46 -22.93
N ALA A 59 9.40 -10.22 -22.97
CA ALA A 59 8.52 -10.68 -24.04
C ALA A 59 8.94 -10.09 -25.41
N LEU A 60 9.26 -8.80 -25.45
CA LEU A 60 9.76 -8.14 -26.67
C LEU A 60 11.12 -8.69 -27.10
N LEU A 61 12.04 -8.94 -26.17
CA LEU A 61 13.35 -9.54 -26.46
C LEU A 61 13.22 -10.97 -26.98
N ALA A 62 12.30 -11.77 -26.42
CA ALA A 62 11.99 -13.10 -26.90
C ALA A 62 11.44 -13.07 -28.34
N ASN A 63 10.53 -12.14 -28.64
CA ASN A 63 10.05 -11.91 -30.01
C ASN A 63 11.17 -11.53 -30.97
N LEU A 64 12.06 -10.61 -30.59
CA LEU A 64 13.20 -10.25 -31.43
C LEU A 64 14.14 -11.44 -31.68
N THR A 65 14.37 -12.26 -30.67
CA THR A 65 15.19 -13.48 -30.79
C THR A 65 14.57 -14.46 -31.77
N GLU A 66 13.26 -14.69 -31.70
CA GLU A 66 12.52 -15.56 -32.61
C GLU A 66 12.60 -15.06 -34.06
N ILE A 67 12.43 -13.76 -34.28
CA ILE A 67 12.54 -13.14 -35.61
C ILE A 67 13.94 -13.37 -36.20
N ILE A 68 15.00 -13.12 -35.43
CA ILE A 68 16.39 -13.30 -35.88
C ILE A 68 16.68 -14.77 -36.22
N VAL A 69 16.21 -15.71 -35.39
CA VAL A 69 16.39 -17.15 -35.63
C VAL A 69 15.63 -17.59 -36.89
N SER A 70 14.42 -17.08 -37.11
CA SER A 70 13.62 -17.38 -38.30
C SER A 70 14.30 -16.92 -39.60
N MET A 71 14.99 -15.78 -39.59
CA MET A 71 15.72 -15.26 -40.76
C MET A 71 16.92 -16.13 -41.15
N GLY A 72 17.50 -16.85 -40.20
CA GLY A 72 18.60 -17.79 -40.44
C GLY A 72 18.15 -19.18 -40.90
N ARG A 73 16.85 -19.49 -40.88
CA ARG A 73 16.32 -20.81 -41.29
C ARG A 73 16.07 -20.85 -42.81
N ILE A 74 16.57 -21.90 -43.45
CA ILE A 74 16.47 -22.12 -44.91
C ILE A 74 15.05 -22.60 -45.32
N ASN A 75 14.30 -23.22 -44.39
CA ASN A 75 12.90 -23.61 -44.59
C ASN A 75 11.96 -22.60 -43.90
N VAL A 76 11.38 -21.69 -44.68
CA VAL A 76 10.48 -20.60 -44.24
C VAL A 76 9.04 -21.11 -43.96
N SER A 77 8.88 -22.38 -43.63
CA SER A 77 7.55 -23.04 -43.52
C SER A 77 6.95 -22.94 -42.12
N GLU A 78 7.75 -22.65 -41.10
CA GLU A 78 7.30 -22.56 -39.70
C GLU A 78 6.69 -21.17 -39.45
N PRO A 79 5.45 -21.07 -38.96
CA PRO A 79 4.86 -19.78 -38.61
C PRO A 79 5.62 -19.13 -37.46
N LEU A 80 5.86 -17.82 -37.56
CA LEU A 80 6.42 -17.01 -36.47
C LEU A 80 5.51 -17.10 -35.24
N HIS A 81 6.04 -17.62 -34.14
CA HIS A 81 5.33 -17.70 -32.87
C HIS A 81 5.70 -16.50 -32.00
N LEU A 82 4.98 -15.39 -32.19
CA LEU A 82 5.18 -14.20 -31.38
C LEU A 82 4.49 -14.37 -30.03
N ILE A 83 5.24 -14.13 -28.96
CA ILE A 83 4.71 -14.03 -27.60
C ILE A 83 3.96 -12.71 -27.50
N GLU A 84 2.64 -12.79 -27.31
CA GLU A 84 1.85 -11.65 -26.88
C GLU A 84 2.12 -11.41 -25.40
N PRO A 85 2.38 -10.17 -24.96
CA PRO A 85 2.53 -9.88 -23.54
C PRO A 85 1.25 -10.28 -22.80
N GLU A 86 1.37 -11.26 -21.91
CA GLU A 86 0.26 -11.73 -21.10
C GLU A 86 -0.36 -10.55 -20.31
N GLY A 87 -1.69 -10.55 -20.18
CA GLY A 87 -2.38 -9.54 -19.40
C GLY A 87 -1.91 -9.60 -17.96
N PHE A 88 -1.65 -8.44 -17.34
CA PHE A 88 -1.26 -8.41 -15.94
C PHE A 88 -2.45 -8.81 -15.06
N GLU A 89 -2.30 -9.90 -14.33
CA GLU A 89 -3.23 -10.33 -13.29
C GLU A 89 -2.46 -10.48 -11.97
N PRO A 90 -2.74 -9.62 -10.96
CA PRO A 90 -2.03 -9.67 -9.69
C PRO A 90 -2.39 -10.94 -8.92
N GLU A 91 -1.45 -11.45 -8.12
CA GLU A 91 -1.69 -12.64 -7.32
C GLU A 91 -2.79 -12.34 -6.26
N PRO A 92 -3.73 -13.27 -6.00
CA PRO A 92 -4.75 -13.08 -4.97
C PRO A 92 -4.17 -12.81 -3.57
N GLU A 93 -2.93 -13.23 -3.31
CA GLU A 93 -2.19 -12.96 -2.08
C GLU A 93 -1.82 -11.48 -1.94
N ASP A 94 -1.34 -10.85 -3.02
CA ASP A 94 -0.98 -9.42 -3.04
C ASP A 94 -2.21 -8.53 -2.79
N ILE A 95 -3.35 -8.89 -3.39
CA ILE A 95 -4.62 -8.19 -3.17
C ILE A 95 -5.02 -8.26 -1.69
N ARG A 96 -4.90 -9.45 -1.08
CA ARG A 96 -5.23 -9.67 0.34
C ARG A 96 -4.30 -8.87 1.24
N LEU A 97 -3.00 -8.86 0.97
CA LEU A 97 -2.01 -8.09 1.72
C LEU A 97 -2.34 -6.59 1.71
N ASN A 98 -2.68 -6.06 0.54
CA ASN A 98 -3.09 -4.67 0.39
C ASN A 98 -4.36 -4.35 1.20
N ILE A 99 -5.38 -5.22 1.16
CA ILE A 99 -6.60 -5.06 1.96
C ILE A 99 -6.27 -5.07 3.46
N TYR A 100 -5.47 -6.03 3.94
CA TYR A 100 -5.08 -6.09 5.34
C TYR A 100 -4.32 -4.83 5.78
N CYS A 101 -3.44 -4.29 4.94
CA CYS A 101 -2.73 -3.04 5.21
C CYS A 101 -3.68 -1.84 5.33
N PHE A 102 -4.64 -1.69 4.41
CA PHE A 102 -5.63 -0.61 4.48
C PHE A 102 -6.54 -0.73 5.71
N VAL A 103 -7.05 -1.93 5.99
CA VAL A 103 -7.91 -2.18 7.16
C VAL A 103 -7.15 -1.88 8.45
N SER A 104 -5.90 -2.35 8.56
CA SER A 104 -5.01 -2.06 9.68
C SER A 104 -4.84 -0.54 9.90
N LEU A 105 -4.62 0.22 8.83
CA LEU A 105 -4.46 1.67 8.90
C LEU A 105 -5.74 2.39 9.34
N ILE A 106 -6.91 1.95 8.88
CA ILE A 106 -8.22 2.47 9.32
C ILE A 106 -8.43 2.23 10.82
N PHE A 107 -8.16 1.00 11.30
CA PHE A 107 -8.27 0.68 12.72
C PHE A 107 -7.27 1.48 13.57
N ALA A 108 -6.07 1.77 13.05
CA ALA A 108 -5.08 2.58 13.74
C ALA A 108 -5.58 4.00 14.02
N VAL A 109 -6.28 4.62 13.07
CA VAL A 109 -6.76 6.01 13.19
C VAL A 109 -8.17 6.14 13.76
N SER A 110 -8.93 5.04 13.85
CA SER A 110 -10.28 5.02 14.41
C SER A 110 -10.40 5.66 15.81
N PRO A 111 -9.42 5.54 16.74
CA PRO A 111 -9.48 6.24 18.02
C PRO A 111 -9.38 7.77 17.95
N LEU A 112 -9.00 8.33 16.79
CA LEU A 112 -8.90 9.77 16.55
C LEU A 112 -10.12 10.36 15.85
N LEU A 113 -11.01 9.51 15.32
CA LEU A 113 -12.24 9.90 14.61
C LEU A 113 -13.40 10.02 15.60
#